data_AF-A0A137P738-F1
#
_entry.id   AF-A0A137P738-F1
#
_cell.length_a   1.000
_cell.length_b   1.000
_cell.length_c   1.000
_cell.angle_alpha   90.00
_cell.angle_beta   90.00
_cell.angle_gamma   90.00
#
_symmetry.space_group_name_H-M   'P 1'
#
loop_
_entity.id
_entity.type
_entity.pdbx_description
1 polymer ?
#
loop_
_entity_poly.entity_id
_entity_poly.type
_entity_poly.pdbx_seq_one_letter_code
_entity_poly.pdbx_strand_id
1 'polypeptide(L)'
;MACILVAIANGEVELMTLAVYCLGNPETIFGYFTIISYAVMMWISTLIVCYSYLGIAITIRLFCYKQIRELNLDKERAIKENNIVIGKVLTILALYLLTNTFELVNTTTELITGVTRLPICDLISTILISWNPLVNSILLLHFQKDIQESFLLRFPFMKSFVFGSTLE
;
A
#
# COMPACT_ATOMS: atom_id res chain seq x y z
N MET A 1 9.71 -16.69 16.34
CA MET A 1 11.04 -16.93 15.73
C MET A 1 11.85 -15.67 16.02
N ALA A 2 12.75 -15.73 17.00
CA ALA A 2 13.56 -14.58 17.39
C ALA A 2 14.91 -14.67 16.67
N CYS A 3 15.27 -13.64 15.89
CA CYS A 3 16.65 -13.50 15.44
C CYS A 3 17.48 -13.09 16.65
N ILE A 4 18.38 -13.97 17.09
CA ILE A 4 19.32 -13.67 18.16
C ILE A 4 20.57 -13.15 17.50
N LEU A 5 20.97 -11.92 17.84
CA LEU A 5 22.23 -11.34 17.35
C LEU A 5 23.21 -11.31 18.51
N VAL A 6 24.41 -11.82 18.27
CA VAL A 6 25.50 -11.81 19.24
C VAL A 6 26.22 -10.49 19.08
N ALA A 7 25.99 -9.55 20.00
CA ALA A 7 26.74 -8.31 20.06
C ALA A 7 27.94 -8.50 21.00
N ILE A 8 29.13 -8.15 20.52
CA ILE A 8 30.37 -8.20 21.30
C ILE A 8 30.87 -6.77 21.44
N ALA A 9 30.86 -6.25 22.66
CA ALA A 9 31.42 -4.94 23.00
C ALA A 9 32.14 -5.04 24.34
N ASN A 10 33.33 -4.44 24.45
CA ASN A 10 34.13 -4.38 25.69
C ASN A 10 34.37 -5.72 26.42
N GLY A 11 34.50 -6.82 25.67
CA GLY A 11 34.78 -8.14 26.25
C GLY A 11 33.57 -8.85 26.85
N GLU A 12 32.38 -8.27 26.74
CA GLU A 12 31.12 -8.89 27.13
C GLU A 12 30.38 -9.37 25.87
N VAL A 13 29.88 -10.61 25.93
CA VAL A 13 29.06 -11.22 24.88
C VAL A 13 27.64 -11.27 25.42
N GLU A 14 26.77 -10.40 24.91
CA GLU A 14 25.37 -10.37 25.33
C GLU A 14 24.47 -10.82 24.17
N LEU A 15 23.57 -11.75 24.47
CA LEU A 15 22.56 -12.22 23.52
C LEU A 15 21.44 -11.20 23.51
N MET A 16 21.49 -10.25 22.58
CA MET A 16 20.40 -9.31 22.39
C MET A 16 19.34 -9.93 21.49
N THR A 17 18.09 -9.94 21.96
CA THR A 17 16.93 -10.15 21.08
C THR A 17 16.94 -9.02 20.06
N LEU A 18 17.24 -9.36 18.79
CA LEU A 18 17.26 -8.39 17.72
C LEU A 18 15.85 -7.82 17.56
N ALA A 19 15.66 -6.56 17.93
CA ALA A 19 14.57 -5.79 17.38
C ALA A 19 14.82 -5.77 15.86
N VAL A 20 13.92 -6.35 15.09
CA VAL A 20 14.05 -6.48 13.63
C VAL A 20 14.15 -5.11 12.93
N TYR A 21 13.89 -4.03 13.68
CA TYR A 21 13.91 -2.63 13.27
C TYR A 21 14.21 -1.75 14.51
N CYS A 22 14.88 -0.62 14.29
CA CYS A 22 15.11 0.39 15.34
C CYS A 22 13.82 1.20 15.56
N LEU A 23 12.99 0.78 16.51
CA LEU A 23 11.84 1.58 16.96
C LEU A 23 12.19 2.37 18.22
N GLY A 24 11.59 3.55 18.36
CA GLY A 24 11.75 4.35 19.58
C GLY A 24 11.15 3.62 20.77
N ASN A 25 11.91 3.48 21.86
CA ASN A 25 11.38 2.87 23.08
C ASN A 25 10.24 3.74 23.64
N PRO A 26 9.01 3.23 23.81
CA PRO A 26 7.87 4.00 24.35
C PRO A 26 8.13 4.55 25.76
N GLU A 27 9.05 3.97 26.53
CA GLU A 27 9.43 4.48 27.85
C GLU A 27 10.18 5.82 27.78
N THR A 28 10.77 6.14 26.63
CA THR A 28 11.41 7.43 26.41
C THR A 28 10.39 8.43 25.86
N ILE A 29 10.41 9.66 26.37
CA ILE A 29 9.54 10.75 25.90
C ILE A 29 9.63 10.90 24.36
N PHE A 30 10.85 10.79 23.82
CA PHE A 30 11.07 10.87 22.38
C PHE A 30 10.44 9.71 21.60
N GLY A 31 10.52 8.48 22.14
CA GLY A 31 9.88 7.31 21.53
C GLY A 31 8.36 7.43 21.52
N TYR A 32 7.75 7.90 22.61
CA TYR A 32 6.31 8.14 22.67
C TYR A 32 5.82 9.15 21.61
N PHE A 33 6.50 10.29 21.47
CA PHE A 33 6.16 11.27 20.41
C PHE A 33 6.35 10.70 19.00
N THR A 34 7.37 9.87 18.80
CA THR A 34 7.60 9.19 17.52
C THR A 34 6.45 8.24 17.19
N ILE A 35 5.97 7.45 18.13
CA ILE A 35 4.86 6.51 17.92
C ILE A 35 3.55 7.27 17.61
N ILE A 36 3.27 8.36 18.33
CA ILE A 36 2.09 9.20 18.06
C ILE A 36 2.16 9.82 16.68
N SER A 37 3.28 10.47 16.33
CA SER A 37 3.43 11.12 15.03
C SER A 37 3.31 10.12 13.88
N TYR A 38 3.89 8.92 14.06
CA TYR A 38 3.76 7.81 13.11
C TYR A 38 2.29 7.37 12.94
N ALA A 39 1.56 7.18 14.03
CA ALA A 39 0.14 6.81 13.98
C ALA A 39 -0.70 7.87 13.25
N VAL A 40 -0.49 9.16 13.58
CA VAL A 40 -1.20 10.27 12.93
C VAL A 40 -0.89 10.31 11.42
N MET A 41 0.37 10.15 11.03
CA MET A 41 0.76 10.09 9.62
C MET A 41 0.09 8.92 8.89
N MET A 42 0.00 7.74 9.51
CA MET A 42 -0.67 6.59 8.91
C MET A 42 -2.18 6.82 8.73
N TRP A 43 -2.85 7.40 9.72
CA TRP A 43 -4.26 7.75 9.61
C TRP A 43 -4.53 8.75 8.49
N ILE A 44 -3.77 9.84 8.44
CA ILE A 44 -3.89 10.86 7.39
C ILE A 44 -3.61 10.24 6.02
N SER A 45 -2.54 9.46 5.90
CA SER A 45 -2.17 8.78 4.65
C SER A 45 -3.29 7.84 4.17
N THR A 46 -3.85 7.04 5.08
CA THR A 46 -4.96 6.13 4.77
C THR A 46 -6.20 6.89 4.29
N LEU A 47 -6.58 7.99 4.95
CA LEU A 47 -7.71 8.82 4.55
C LEU A 47 -7.50 9.46 3.17
N ILE A 48 -6.32 10.00 2.90
CA ILE A 48 -5.96 10.57 1.60
C ILE A 48 -6.08 9.51 0.52
N VAL A 49 -5.51 8.33 0.75
CA VAL A 49 -5.53 7.23 -0.21
C VAL A 49 -6.96 6.77 -0.51
N CYS A 50 -7.80 6.60 0.51
CA CYS A 50 -9.22 6.30 0.33
C CYS A 50 -9.92 7.37 -0.52
N TYR A 51 -9.71 8.65 -0.18
CA TYR A 51 -10.32 9.77 -0.90
C TYR A 51 -9.87 9.80 -2.38
N SER A 52 -8.57 9.64 -2.64
CA SER A 52 -8.02 9.63 -3.99
C SER A 52 -8.58 8.49 -4.83
N TYR A 53 -8.62 7.26 -4.32
CA TYR A 53 -9.11 6.12 -5.08
C TYR A 53 -10.62 6.16 -5.34
N LEU A 54 -11.41 6.60 -4.36
CA LEU A 54 -12.84 6.84 -4.57
C LEU A 54 -13.07 7.95 -5.60
N GLY A 55 -12.28 9.03 -5.53
CA GLY A 55 -12.31 10.13 -6.50
C GLY A 55 -11.99 9.67 -7.93
N ILE A 56 -10.99 8.80 -8.09
CA ILE A 56 -10.63 8.20 -9.39
C ILE A 56 -11.82 7.38 -9.92
N ALA A 57 -12.40 6.50 -9.11
CA ALA A 57 -13.53 5.66 -9.52
C ALA A 57 -14.75 6.51 -9.96
N ILE A 58 -15.07 7.58 -9.22
CA ILE A 58 -16.16 8.51 -9.55
C ILE A 58 -15.88 9.26 -10.85
N THR A 59 -14.66 9.79 -11.01
CA THR A 59 -14.25 10.54 -12.22
C THR A 59 -14.34 9.67 -13.47
N ILE A 60 -13.85 8.43 -13.36
CA ILE A 60 -13.92 7.43 -14.42
C ILE A 60 -15.39 7.12 -14.81
N ARG A 61 -16.29 7.03 -13.82
CA ARG A 61 -17.72 6.82 -14.07
C ARG A 61 -18.36 8.01 -14.79
N LEU A 62 -18.09 9.23 -14.33
CA LEU A 62 -18.59 10.47 -14.94
C LEU A 62 -18.09 10.63 -16.38
N PHE A 63 -16.81 10.37 -16.62
CA PHE A 63 -16.20 10.44 -17.95
C PHE A 63 -16.85 9.47 -18.94
N CYS A 64 -17.15 8.24 -18.49
CA CYS A 64 -17.86 7.26 -19.31
C CYS A 64 -19.27 7.72 -19.69
N TYR A 65 -20.05 8.29 -18.76
CA TYR A 65 -21.37 8.82 -19.08
C TYR A 65 -21.31 9.96 -20.11
N LYS A 66 -20.31 10.85 -19.98
CA LYS A 66 -20.08 11.93 -20.94
C LYS A 66 -19.76 11.37 -22.34
N GLN A 67 -18.86 10.40 -22.43
CA GLN A 67 -18.50 9.77 -23.70
C GLN A 67 -19.66 9.03 -24.37
N ILE A 68 -20.49 8.30 -23.60
CA ILE A 68 -21.68 7.62 -24.16
C ILE A 68 -22.63 8.66 -24.79
N ARG A 69 -22.81 9.81 -24.14
CA ARG A 69 -23.69 10.88 -24.62
C ARG A 69 -23.14 11.61 -25.83
N GLU A 70 -21.84 11.90 -25.88
CA GLU A 70 -21.22 12.73 -26.91
C GLU A 70 -20.80 11.94 -28.15
N LEU A 71 -20.35 10.69 -27.98
CA LEU A 71 -19.79 9.87 -29.06
C LEU A 71 -20.77 8.79 -29.56
N ASN A 72 -21.99 8.72 -29.03
CA ASN A 72 -22.97 7.65 -29.32
C ASN A 72 -22.36 6.24 -29.24
N LEU A 73 -21.44 6.03 -28.29
CA LEU A 73 -20.84 4.73 -28.05
C LEU A 73 -21.89 3.74 -27.55
N ASP A 74 -21.72 2.48 -27.91
CA ASP A 74 -22.54 1.40 -27.38
C ASP A 74 -22.44 1.38 -25.84
N LYS A 75 -23.57 1.67 -25.21
CA LYS A 75 -23.70 1.83 -23.77
C LYS A 75 -23.29 0.56 -23.03
N GLU A 76 -23.63 -0.62 -23.55
CA GLU A 76 -23.34 -1.88 -22.86
C GLU A 76 -21.84 -2.17 -22.84
N ARG A 77 -21.18 -2.01 -24.00
CA ARG A 77 -19.74 -2.22 -24.13
C ARG A 77 -18.96 -1.21 -23.29
N ALA A 78 -19.30 0.07 -23.37
CA ALA A 78 -18.60 1.14 -22.62
C ALA A 78 -18.73 0.95 -21.10
N ILE A 79 -19.91 0.59 -20.60
CA ILE A 79 -20.10 0.32 -19.16
C ILE A 79 -19.31 -0.91 -18.71
N LYS A 80 -19.28 -1.98 -19.52
CA LYS A 80 -18.55 -3.21 -19.18
C LYS A 80 -17.06 -2.98 -19.07
N GLU A 81 -16.45 -2.33 -20.07
CA GLU A 81 -15.03 -1.99 -20.06
C GLU A 81 -14.70 -1.08 -18.87
N ASN A 82 -15.57 -0.11 -18.59
CA ASN A 82 -15.38 0.80 -17.48
C ASN A 82 -15.47 0.12 -16.10
N ASN A 83 -16.43 -0.79 -15.91
CA ASN A 83 -16.57 -1.55 -14.67
C ASN A 83 -15.32 -2.41 -14.39
N ILE A 84 -14.65 -2.94 -15.41
CA ILE A 84 -13.39 -3.69 -15.25
C ILE A 84 -12.30 -2.77 -14.69
N VAL A 85 -12.17 -1.55 -15.24
CA VAL A 85 -11.19 -0.57 -14.75
C VAL A 85 -11.50 -0.16 -13.32
N ILE A 86 -12.75 0.19 -13.00
CA ILE A 86 -13.18 0.53 -11.63
C ILE A 86 -12.91 -0.65 -10.68
N GLY A 87 -13.21 -1.88 -11.10
CA GLY A 87 -12.91 -3.09 -10.33
C GLY A 87 -11.42 -3.25 -10.02
N LYS A 88 -10.54 -2.94 -10.98
CA LYS A 88 -9.09 -2.91 -10.74
C LYS A 88 -8.70 -1.83 -9.72
N VAL A 89 -9.21 -0.61 -9.85
CA VAL A 89 -8.98 0.48 -8.86
C VAL A 89 -9.38 0.02 -7.45
N LEU A 90 -10.59 -0.52 -7.31
CA LEU A 90 -11.13 -0.96 -6.02
C LEU A 90 -10.35 -2.14 -5.43
N THR A 91 -9.91 -3.08 -6.27
CA THR A 91 -9.06 -4.20 -5.85
C THR A 91 -7.75 -3.68 -5.27
N ILE A 92 -7.14 -2.68 -5.90
CA ILE A 92 -5.88 -2.12 -5.42
C ILE A 92 -6.08 -1.32 -4.13
N LEU A 93 -7.17 -0.54 -4.02
CA LEU A 93 -7.54 0.10 -2.76
C LEU A 93 -7.74 -0.94 -1.65
N ALA A 94 -8.41 -2.05 -1.93
CA ALA A 94 -8.62 -3.13 -0.97
C ALA A 94 -7.30 -3.76 -0.53
N LEU A 95 -6.37 -4.02 -1.45
CA LEU A 95 -5.03 -4.52 -1.14
C LEU A 95 -4.26 -3.53 -0.25
N TYR A 96 -4.28 -2.24 -0.60
CA TYR A 96 -3.65 -1.19 0.21
C TYR A 96 -4.25 -1.15 1.62
N LEU A 97 -5.58 -1.20 1.74
CA LEU A 97 -6.23 -1.20 3.05
C LEU A 97 -5.85 -2.45 3.85
N LEU A 98 -5.80 -3.61 3.22
CA LEU A 98 -5.46 -4.86 3.89
C LEU A 98 -4.01 -4.86 4.41
N THR A 99 -3.06 -4.33 3.64
CA THR A 99 -1.65 -4.25 4.06
C THR A 99 -1.41 -3.21 5.15
N ASN A 100 -2.10 -2.06 5.09
CA ASN A 100 -1.87 -0.96 6.03
C ASN A 100 -2.74 -1.03 7.29
N THR A 101 -3.93 -1.62 7.22
CA THR A 101 -4.86 -1.68 8.37
C THR A 101 -4.30 -2.54 9.49
N PHE A 102 -3.53 -3.58 9.20
CA PHE A 102 -2.94 -4.42 10.23
C PHE A 102 -1.97 -3.62 11.12
N GLU A 103 -1.11 -2.81 10.51
CA GLU A 103 -0.22 -1.92 11.26
C GLU A 103 -0.99 -0.79 11.95
N LEU A 104 -1.97 -0.20 11.26
CA LEU A 104 -2.83 0.83 11.84
C LEU A 104 -3.51 0.35 13.12
N VAL A 105 -4.05 -0.86 13.11
CA VAL A 105 -4.69 -1.49 14.28
C VAL A 105 -3.65 -1.76 15.37
N ASN A 106 -2.51 -2.37 15.03
CA ASN A 106 -1.46 -2.67 16.00
C ASN A 106 -0.96 -1.41 16.72
N THR A 107 -0.61 -0.37 15.97
CA THR A 107 -0.15 0.91 16.54
C THR A 107 -1.25 1.62 17.33
N THR A 108 -2.51 1.58 16.87
CA THR A 108 -3.63 2.19 17.60
C THR A 108 -3.92 1.45 18.91
N THR A 109 -3.88 0.12 18.90
CA THR A 109 -4.05 -0.69 20.12
C THR A 109 -2.91 -0.47 21.11
N GLU A 110 -1.67 -0.38 20.64
CA GLU A 110 -0.51 -0.05 21.48
C GLU A 110 -0.68 1.33 22.14
N LEU A 111 -1.13 2.34 21.38
CA LEU A 111 -1.39 3.68 21.91
C LEU A 111 -2.51 3.72 22.95
N ILE A 112 -3.56 2.92 22.78
CA ILE A 112 -4.71 2.89 23.72
C ILE A 112 -4.37 2.09 24.98
N THR A 113 -3.72 0.93 24.83
CA THR A 113 -3.46 0.01 25.93
C THR A 113 -2.18 0.34 26.69
N GLY A 114 -1.24 1.04 26.07
CA GLY A 114 0.11 1.28 26.60
C GLY A 114 0.96 0.02 26.70
N VAL A 115 0.47 -1.12 26.18
CA VAL A 115 1.18 -2.40 26.20
C VAL A 115 1.98 -2.56 24.91
N THR A 116 3.25 -2.89 25.04
CA THR A 116 4.13 -3.13 23.90
C THR A 116 3.63 -4.30 23.05
N ARG A 117 3.59 -4.09 21.73
CA ARG A 117 3.11 -5.08 20.77
C ARG A 117 4.01 -6.31 20.70
N LEU A 118 3.41 -7.45 20.36
CA LEU A 118 4.15 -8.70 20.11
C LEU A 118 5.09 -8.53 18.90
N PRO A 119 6.37 -8.90 18.99
CA PRO A 119 7.33 -8.75 17.87
C PRO A 119 6.91 -9.46 16.58
N ILE A 120 6.11 -10.54 16.70
CA ILE A 120 5.60 -11.29 15.54
C ILE A 120 4.57 -10.47 14.77
N CYS A 121 3.67 -9.75 15.46
CA CYS A 121 2.67 -8.91 14.81
C CYS A 121 3.34 -7.79 14.02
N ASP A 122 4.36 -7.18 14.60
CA ASP A 122 5.11 -6.09 13.98
C ASP A 122 5.95 -6.58 12.77
N LEU A 123 6.53 -7.79 12.85
CA LEU A 123 7.15 -8.44 11.69
C LEU A 123 6.15 -8.65 10.54
N ILE A 124 4.96 -9.18 10.84
CA ILE A 124 3.92 -9.42 9.84
C ILE A 124 3.46 -8.11 9.20
N SER A 125 3.19 -7.09 10.01
CA SER A 125 2.87 -5.73 9.54
C SER A 125 3.96 -5.19 8.60
N THR A 126 5.21 -5.27 9.01
CA THR A 126 6.35 -4.73 8.24
C THR A 126 6.49 -5.44 6.90
N ILE A 127 6.33 -6.76 6.87
CA ILE A 127 6.35 -7.54 5.62
C ILE A 127 5.19 -7.09 4.73
N LEU A 128 3.97 -6.96 5.26
CA LEU A 128 2.80 -6.52 4.48
C LEU A 128 2.98 -5.11 3.91
N ILE A 129 3.47 -4.16 4.71
CA ILE A 129 3.74 -2.78 4.27
C ILE A 129 4.82 -2.74 3.19
N SER A 130 5.80 -3.64 3.23
CA SER A 130 6.87 -3.72 2.23
C SER A 130 6.35 -4.05 0.82
N TRP A 131 5.11 -4.55 0.68
CA TRP A 131 4.46 -4.73 -0.62
C TRP A 131 3.84 -3.44 -1.18
N ASN A 132 3.62 -2.40 -0.37
CA ASN A 132 2.97 -1.17 -0.81
C ASN A 132 3.70 -0.49 -1.99
N PRO A 133 5.04 -0.34 -2.01
CA PRO A 133 5.74 0.24 -3.15
C PRO A 133 5.51 -0.53 -4.45
N LEU A 134 5.43 -1.87 -4.39
CA LEU A 134 5.14 -2.71 -5.56
C LEU A 134 3.72 -2.46 -6.06
N VAL A 135 2.74 -2.46 -5.17
CA VAL A 135 1.33 -2.20 -5.51
C VAL A 135 1.16 -0.79 -6.11
N ASN A 136 1.76 0.22 -5.49
CA ASN A 136 1.74 1.60 -5.99
C ASN A 136 2.40 1.73 -7.37
N SER A 137 3.50 1.01 -7.61
CA SER A 137 4.20 1.02 -8.91
C SER A 137 3.37 0.35 -10.02
N ILE A 138 2.74 -0.80 -9.73
CA ILE A 138 1.81 -1.47 -10.66
C ILE A 138 0.64 -0.55 -10.99
N LEU A 139 0.17 0.22 -10.00
CA LEU A 139 -0.92 1.14 -10.18
C LEU A 139 -0.56 2.32 -11.10
N LEU A 140 0.58 2.97 -10.87
CA LEU A 140 1.09 4.03 -11.74
C LEU A 140 1.21 3.56 -13.19
N LEU A 141 1.72 2.34 -13.38
CA LEU A 141 1.86 1.73 -14.70
C LEU A 141 0.51 1.46 -15.39
N HIS A 142 -0.55 1.17 -14.62
CA HIS A 142 -1.88 0.90 -15.17
C HIS A 142 -2.68 2.18 -15.49
N PHE A 143 -2.48 3.27 -14.74
CA PHE A 143 -3.26 4.50 -14.92
C PHE A 143 -2.59 5.54 -15.81
N GLN A 144 -1.26 5.59 -15.86
CA GLN A 144 -0.54 6.56 -16.69
C GLN A 144 -0.10 5.91 -17.99
N LYS A 145 -0.85 6.18 -19.06
CA LYS A 145 -0.55 5.70 -20.41
C LYS A 145 0.86 6.06 -20.86
N ASP A 146 1.32 7.27 -20.56
CA ASP A 146 2.67 7.72 -20.92
C ASP A 146 3.76 6.87 -20.23
N ILE A 147 3.55 6.51 -18.97
CA ILE A 147 4.44 5.60 -18.23
C ILE A 147 4.35 4.20 -18.80
N GLN A 148 3.15 3.71 -19.08
CA GLN A 148 2.91 2.40 -19.67
C GLN A 148 3.65 2.26 -21.00
N GLU A 149 3.49 3.22 -21.91
CA GLU A 149 4.13 3.24 -23.21
C GLU A 149 5.66 3.31 -23.08
N SER A 150 6.17 4.21 -22.24
CA SER A 150 7.61 4.33 -21.96
C SER A 150 8.20 3.04 -21.37
N PHE A 151 7.46 2.36 -20.50
CA PHE A 151 7.87 1.11 -19.89
C PHE A 151 7.87 -0.05 -20.89
N LEU A 152 6.83 -0.15 -21.73
CA LEU A 152 6.73 -1.18 -22.76
C LEU A 152 7.77 -1.01 -23.87
N LEU A 153 8.14 0.24 -24.20
CA LEU A 153 9.25 0.54 -25.10
C LEU A 153 10.58 0.01 -24.54
N ARG A 154 10.78 0.10 -23.21
CA ARG A 154 12.02 -0.33 -22.55
C ARG A 154 12.05 -1.84 -22.25
N PHE A 155 10.90 -2.43 -21.95
CA PHE A 155 10.76 -3.83 -21.55
C PHE A 155 9.64 -4.54 -22.35
N PRO A 156 9.84 -4.75 -23.67
CA PRO A 156 8.79 -5.28 -24.54
C PRO A 156 8.34 -6.70 -24.18
N PHE A 157 9.21 -7.51 -23.56
CA PHE A 157 8.90 -8.87 -23.13
C PHE A 157 7.89 -8.93 -21.96
N MET A 158 7.72 -7.85 -21.19
CA MET A 158 6.79 -7.83 -20.05
C MET A 158 5.34 -7.53 -20.46
N LYS A 159 5.08 -7.27 -21.75
CA LYS A 159 3.74 -6.96 -22.27
C LYS A 159 2.70 -8.04 -21.94
N SER A 160 3.05 -9.31 -22.10
CA SER A 160 2.12 -10.43 -21.84
C SER A 160 1.87 -10.66 -20.35
N PHE A 161 2.87 -10.42 -19.50
CA PHE A 161 2.81 -10.68 -18.07
C PHE A 161 2.01 -9.61 -17.32
N VAL A 162 2.16 -8.34 -17.71
CA VAL A 162 1.56 -7.21 -16.99
C VAL A 162 0.18 -6.83 -17.53
N PHE A 163 -0.04 -7.00 -18.84
CA PHE A 163 -1.26 -6.56 -19.51
C PHE A 163 -2.10 -7.68 -20.10
N GLY A 164 -1.81 -8.94 -19.76
CA GLY A 164 -2.58 -10.15 -20.07
C GLY A 164 -3.56 -10.04 -21.25
N SER A 165 -3.11 -10.45 -22.44
CA SER A 165 -3.89 -10.69 -23.68
C SER A 165 -5.13 -9.81 -23.94
N THR A 166 -5.15 -8.54 -23.52
CA THR A 166 -6.26 -7.60 -23.71
C THR A 166 -5.97 -6.56 -24.80
N LEU A 167 -4.98 -6.85 -25.65
CA LEU A 167 -4.56 -6.03 -26.80
C LEU A 167 -4.63 -6.82 -28.13
N GLU A 168 -5.63 -7.70 -28.26
CA GLU A 168 -6.07 -8.22 -29.55
C GLU A 168 -7.54 -7.85 -29.78
#